data_AF-A0A8H5LYG6-F1
#
_entry.id   AF-A0A8H5LYG6-F1
#
_cell.length_a   1.000
_cell.length_b   1.000
_cell.length_c   1.000
_cell.angle_alpha   90.00
_cell.angle_beta   90.00
_cell.angle_gamma   90.00
#
_symmetry.space_group_name_H-M   'P 1'
#
loop_
_entity.id
_entity.type
_entity.pdbx_description
1 polymer ?
#
loop_
_entity_poly.entity_id
_entity_poly.type
_entity_poly.pdbx_seq_one_letter_code
_entity_poly.pdbx_strand_id
1 'polypeptide(L)'
;MSKIMSAQDHFSPFTRENLNRHFKKLFDTWGSFLNSKDSRDVVHDQYAGWLSPKAKDGMMEMFPGRSTFEEVFVCNPGEEYYGYTSYEDIFTRRFRNVRVDRPTGELHNHIIGNPREAAFCAYRENVQETDQFFIEGESYRWHSPVNGTIKEIVDVPRMYFPQSPSFRLAQQFQISNTASRQLIFLEANDHDIGLMCSSPSE
;
A
#
# COMPACT_ATOMS: atom_id res chain seq x y z
N MET A 1 28.01 -0.32 34.32
CA MET A 1 27.57 -1.43 33.43
C MET A 1 26.10 -1.20 33.09
N SER A 2 25.82 -0.54 31.97
CA SER A 2 24.45 -0.41 31.47
C SER A 2 24.02 -1.75 30.88
N LYS A 3 22.97 -2.34 31.46
CA LYS A 3 22.33 -3.55 30.94
C LYS A 3 21.66 -3.17 29.62
N ILE A 4 22.03 -3.84 28.54
CA ILE A 4 21.28 -3.79 27.27
C ILE A 4 19.88 -4.29 27.59
N MET A 5 18.87 -3.40 27.51
CA MET A 5 17.46 -3.77 27.58
C MET A 5 17.15 -4.62 26.36
N SER A 6 16.72 -5.86 26.59
CA SER A 6 16.35 -6.80 25.54
C SER A 6 15.15 -6.27 24.76
N ALA A 7 15.12 -6.58 23.47
CA ALA A 7 14.11 -6.12 22.51
C ALA A 7 12.64 -6.43 22.89
N GLN A 8 12.37 -7.25 23.91
CA GLN A 8 11.02 -7.60 24.36
C GLN A 8 10.24 -6.42 24.99
N ASP A 9 10.92 -5.49 25.67
CA ASP A 9 10.22 -4.42 26.40
C ASP A 9 9.69 -3.30 25.49
N HIS A 10 10.24 -3.14 24.27
CA HIS A 10 9.82 -2.12 23.32
C HIS A 10 8.50 -2.44 22.59
N PHE A 11 8.07 -3.71 22.56
CA PHE A 11 6.82 -4.14 21.92
C PHE A 11 5.61 -4.10 22.87
N SER A 12 5.86 -4.15 24.18
CA SER A 12 4.84 -4.26 25.22
C SER A 12 3.71 -3.22 25.16
N PRO A 13 3.96 -1.91 24.89
CA PRO A 13 2.88 -0.91 24.87
C PRO A 13 1.86 -1.16 23.76
N PHE A 14 2.32 -1.49 22.54
CA PHE A 14 1.48 -1.71 21.34
C PHE A 14 0.66 -3.01 21.40
N THR A 15 0.94 -3.85 22.39
CA THR A 15 0.13 -5.04 22.68
C THR A 15 -1.12 -4.73 23.51
N ARG A 16 -1.19 -3.55 24.13
CA ARG A 16 -2.25 -3.21 25.07
C ARG A 16 -3.51 -2.72 24.34
N GLU A 17 -4.62 -3.42 24.55
CA GLU A 17 -5.91 -3.08 23.93
C GLU A 17 -6.37 -1.65 24.21
N ASN A 18 -6.13 -1.14 25.41
CA ASN A 18 -6.50 0.22 25.77
C ASN A 18 -5.72 1.25 24.94
N LEU A 19 -4.42 1.03 24.71
CA LEU A 19 -3.60 1.88 23.84
C LEU A 19 -4.06 1.78 22.39
N ASN A 20 -4.28 0.56 21.89
CA ASN A 20 -4.75 0.31 20.53
C ASN A 20 -6.11 0.97 20.24
N ARG A 21 -7.00 1.04 21.25
CA ARG A 21 -8.27 1.78 21.13
C ARG A 21 -8.07 3.28 20.93
N HIS A 22 -7.06 3.88 21.58
CA HIS A 22 -6.76 5.30 21.39
C HIS A 22 -6.13 5.54 20.01
N PHE A 23 -5.22 4.67 19.57
CA PHE A 23 -4.66 4.72 18.22
C PHE A 23 -5.76 4.57 17.16
N LYS A 24 -6.68 3.61 17.33
CA LYS A 24 -7.82 3.47 16.42
C LYS A 24 -8.61 4.77 16.30
N LYS A 25 -8.97 5.41 17.43
CA LYS A 25 -9.68 6.70 17.39
C LYS A 25 -8.89 7.79 16.67
N LEU A 26 -7.57 7.86 16.91
CA LEU A 26 -6.69 8.81 16.23
C LEU A 26 -6.69 8.57 14.71
N PHE A 27 -6.51 7.32 14.28
CA PHE A 27 -6.48 6.95 12.87
C PHE A 27 -7.84 7.10 12.19
N ASP A 28 -8.94 6.76 12.86
CA ASP A 28 -10.29 6.99 12.35
C ASP A 28 -10.53 8.49 12.12
N THR A 29 -10.07 9.33 13.06
CA THR A 29 -10.19 10.80 12.96
C THR A 29 -9.32 11.32 11.81
N TRP A 30 -8.07 10.85 11.72
CA TRP A 30 -7.15 11.26 10.65
C TRP A 30 -7.64 10.80 9.27
N GLY A 31 -8.09 9.56 9.14
CA GLY A 31 -8.69 9.04 7.90
C GLY A 31 -9.94 9.82 7.49
N SER A 32 -10.78 10.20 8.45
CA SER A 32 -11.93 11.09 8.19
C SER A 32 -11.49 12.47 7.68
N PHE A 33 -10.43 13.04 8.27
CA PHE A 33 -9.85 14.30 7.82
C PHE A 33 -9.27 14.19 6.41
N LEU A 34 -8.47 13.17 6.11
CA LEU A 34 -7.87 12.95 4.79
C LEU A 34 -8.91 12.71 3.68
N ASN A 35 -10.11 12.25 4.03
CA ASN A 35 -11.24 12.11 3.11
C ASN A 35 -12.12 13.36 3.03
N SER A 36 -11.85 14.39 3.84
CA SER A 36 -12.63 15.63 3.86
C SER A 36 -12.06 16.67 2.90
N LYS A 37 -12.87 17.67 2.54
CA LYS A 37 -12.45 18.81 1.71
C LYS A 37 -11.36 19.67 2.35
N ASP A 38 -11.25 19.65 3.67
CA ASP A 38 -10.30 20.46 4.42
C ASP A 38 -8.85 19.96 4.23
N SER A 39 -8.67 18.68 3.90
CA SER A 39 -7.37 18.09 3.57
C SER A 39 -6.83 18.49 2.19
N ARG A 40 -7.58 19.27 1.41
CA ARG A 40 -7.13 19.78 0.11
C ARG A 40 -6.11 20.92 0.24
N ASP A 41 -5.86 21.41 1.45
CA ASP A 41 -4.89 22.48 1.73
C ASP A 41 -3.47 22.18 1.20
N VAL A 42 -3.11 20.92 1.02
CA VAL A 42 -1.84 20.48 0.40
C VAL A 42 -1.95 20.13 -1.09
N VAL A 43 -3.14 20.20 -1.69
CA VAL A 43 -3.44 19.73 -3.07
C VAL A 43 -3.38 20.88 -4.08
N HIS A 44 -2.33 21.69 -4.03
CA HIS A 44 -2.16 22.84 -4.91
C HIS A 44 -0.86 22.79 -5.72
N ASP A 45 -0.72 23.69 -6.69
CA ASP A 45 0.44 23.80 -7.59
C ASP A 45 1.58 24.69 -7.05
N GLN A 46 1.34 25.38 -5.93
CA GLN A 46 2.35 26.18 -5.24
C GLN A 46 3.39 25.33 -4.51
N TYR A 47 4.44 25.97 -3.99
CA TYR A 47 5.54 25.32 -3.26
C TYR A 47 5.02 24.34 -2.18
N ALA A 48 5.62 23.15 -2.12
CA ALA A 48 5.26 22.05 -1.22
C ALA A 48 3.88 21.41 -1.45
N GLY A 49 3.12 21.84 -2.46
CA GLY A 49 1.86 21.19 -2.83
C GLY A 49 2.05 19.91 -3.65
N TRP A 50 1.08 19.00 -3.56
CA TRP A 50 1.07 17.72 -4.28
C TRP A 50 0.86 17.85 -5.80
N LEU A 51 0.48 19.03 -6.28
CA LEU A 51 0.39 19.36 -7.71
C LEU A 51 1.50 20.33 -8.14
N SER A 52 2.46 20.61 -7.26
CA SER A 52 3.62 21.45 -7.59
C SER A 52 4.44 20.82 -8.72
N PRO A 53 5.17 21.63 -9.52
CA PRO A 53 6.04 21.10 -10.57
C PRO A 53 6.97 20.00 -10.05
N LYS A 54 7.59 20.21 -8.88
CA LYS A 54 8.49 19.22 -8.26
C LYS A 54 7.77 17.91 -7.89
N ALA A 55 6.55 17.99 -7.36
CA ALA A 55 5.77 16.80 -7.02
C ALA A 55 5.35 16.05 -8.30
N LYS A 56 4.89 16.77 -9.33
CA LYS A 56 4.54 16.19 -10.62
C LYS A 56 5.75 15.54 -11.29
N ASP A 57 6.90 16.19 -11.31
CA ASP A 57 8.14 15.65 -11.88
C ASP A 57 8.48 14.30 -11.25
N GLY A 58 8.54 14.24 -9.90
CA GLY A 58 8.84 12.98 -9.19
C GLY A 58 7.80 11.89 -9.42
N MET A 59 6.52 12.24 -9.54
CA MET A 59 5.47 11.27 -9.89
C MET A 59 5.59 10.76 -11.33
N MET A 60 6.05 11.60 -12.25
CA MET A 60 6.16 11.27 -13.66
C MET A 60 7.43 10.49 -14.00
N GLU A 61 8.42 10.41 -13.10
CA GLU A 61 9.59 9.53 -13.25
C GLU A 61 9.22 8.05 -13.50
N MET A 62 8.08 7.59 -12.96
CA MET A 62 7.59 6.23 -13.15
C MET A 62 6.83 5.98 -14.46
N PHE A 63 6.61 7.02 -15.28
CA PHE A 63 5.81 6.95 -16.52
C PHE A 63 6.62 7.37 -17.74
N PRO A 64 7.67 6.61 -18.11
CA PRO A 64 8.49 6.92 -19.27
C PRO A 64 7.65 6.96 -20.55
N GLY A 65 7.83 8.00 -21.36
CA GLY A 65 7.09 8.20 -22.61
C GLY A 65 5.74 8.91 -22.47
N ARG A 66 5.34 9.30 -21.25
CA ARG A 66 4.20 10.20 -21.03
C ARG A 66 4.69 11.62 -20.84
N SER A 67 4.00 12.59 -21.42
CA SER A 67 4.47 13.98 -21.46
C SER A 67 4.01 14.79 -20.26
N THR A 68 2.82 14.49 -19.71
CA THR A 68 2.24 15.29 -18.62
C THR A 68 1.51 14.44 -17.57
N PHE A 69 1.36 14.99 -16.36
CA PHE A 69 0.57 14.38 -15.28
C PHE A 69 -0.89 14.18 -15.69
N GLU A 70 -1.44 15.16 -16.41
CA GLU A 70 -2.82 15.25 -16.83
C GLU A 70 -3.18 14.19 -17.89
N GLU A 71 -2.19 13.75 -18.68
CA GLU A 71 -2.33 12.62 -19.60
C GLU A 71 -2.49 11.30 -18.86
N VAL A 72 -1.79 11.10 -17.74
CA VAL A 72 -1.74 9.83 -17.02
C VAL A 72 -2.89 9.70 -16.02
N PHE A 73 -3.20 10.78 -15.29
CA PHE A 73 -4.17 10.76 -14.21
C PHE A 73 -5.46 11.48 -14.57
N VAL A 74 -6.57 11.02 -14.00
CA VAL A 74 -7.87 11.68 -14.10
C VAL A 74 -7.85 12.94 -13.24
N CYS A 75 -7.70 14.08 -13.89
CA CYS A 75 -7.77 15.40 -13.27
C CYS A 75 -8.20 16.46 -14.29
N ASN A 76 -8.58 17.65 -13.80
CA ASN A 76 -8.95 18.83 -14.58
C ASN A 76 -8.23 20.08 -14.06
N PRO A 77 -7.13 20.54 -14.70
CA PRO A 77 -6.38 21.73 -14.27
C PRO A 77 -7.19 23.04 -14.23
N GLY A 78 -8.34 23.09 -14.92
CA GLY A 78 -9.23 24.26 -14.89
C GLY A 78 -10.13 24.34 -13.64
N GLU A 79 -10.17 23.29 -12.83
CA GLU A 79 -10.93 23.23 -11.58
C GLU A 79 -10.05 23.46 -10.35
N GLU A 80 -10.68 23.92 -9.27
CA GLU A 80 -10.01 24.03 -7.97
C GLU A 80 -9.43 22.67 -7.56
N TYR A 81 -8.18 22.66 -7.08
CA TYR A 81 -7.45 21.45 -6.71
C TYR A 81 -7.43 20.39 -7.82
N TYR A 82 -7.51 20.81 -9.10
CA TYR A 82 -7.52 19.94 -10.27
C TYR A 82 -8.70 18.96 -10.31
N GLY A 83 -9.80 19.28 -9.61
CA GLY A 83 -10.98 18.43 -9.48
C GLY A 83 -10.88 17.37 -8.37
N TYR A 84 -9.76 17.29 -7.64
CA TYR A 84 -9.63 16.40 -6.49
C TYR A 84 -10.44 16.91 -5.29
N THR A 85 -11.14 15.99 -4.63
CA THR A 85 -12.10 16.30 -3.56
C THR A 85 -11.48 16.25 -2.15
N SER A 86 -10.33 15.60 -1.99
CA SER A 86 -9.60 15.43 -0.72
C SER A 86 -8.13 15.06 -0.95
N TYR A 87 -7.32 15.01 0.11
CA TYR A 87 -5.98 14.42 0.07
C TYR A 87 -6.03 12.95 -0.39
N GLU A 88 -6.97 12.18 0.15
CA GLU A 88 -7.13 10.77 -0.19
C GLU A 88 -7.40 10.57 -1.69
N ASP A 89 -8.15 11.47 -2.32
CA ASP A 89 -8.50 11.42 -3.74
C ASP A 89 -7.26 11.64 -4.65
N ILE A 90 -6.34 12.55 -4.29
CA ILE A 90 -5.06 12.68 -5.02
C ILE A 90 -4.08 11.55 -4.66
N PHE A 91 -4.05 11.10 -3.41
CA PHE A 91 -3.17 10.01 -2.98
C PHE A 91 -3.56 8.70 -3.70
N THR A 92 -4.86 8.50 -3.93
CA THR A 92 -5.44 7.40 -4.70
C THR A 92 -5.91 7.83 -6.09
N ARG A 93 -5.27 8.85 -6.68
CA ARG A 93 -5.58 9.39 -8.02
C ARG A 93 -5.73 8.30 -9.07
N ARG A 94 -6.80 8.33 -9.86
CA ARG A 94 -7.08 7.26 -10.85
C ARG A 94 -6.31 7.47 -12.15
N PHE A 95 -5.91 6.37 -12.80
CA PHE A 95 -5.36 6.43 -14.16
C PHE A 95 -6.45 6.77 -15.16
N ARG A 96 -6.11 7.62 -16.13
CA ARG A 96 -6.98 7.94 -17.27
C ARG A 96 -7.11 6.75 -18.20
N ASN A 97 -6.01 6.02 -18.44
CA ASN A 97 -6.02 4.78 -19.19
C ASN A 97 -5.22 3.69 -18.46
N VAL A 98 -5.88 2.93 -17.60
CA VAL A 98 -5.26 1.87 -16.81
C VAL A 98 -4.53 0.83 -17.67
N ARG A 99 -4.99 0.53 -18.89
CA ARG A 99 -4.34 -0.46 -19.75
C ARG A 99 -3.00 0.00 -20.30
N VAL A 100 -2.81 1.32 -20.43
CA VAL A 100 -1.57 1.91 -20.95
C VAL A 100 -0.64 2.28 -19.81
N ASP A 101 -1.18 2.90 -18.77
CA ASP A 101 -0.39 3.48 -17.68
C ASP A 101 -0.10 2.46 -16.57
N ARG A 102 -0.83 1.34 -16.54
CA ARG A 102 -0.59 0.19 -15.67
C ARG A 102 -0.90 -1.13 -16.41
N PRO A 103 -0.12 -1.50 -17.43
CA PRO A 103 -0.39 -2.71 -18.20
C PRO A 103 -0.25 -3.94 -17.30
N THR A 104 -1.36 -4.60 -17.03
CA THR A 104 -1.36 -5.98 -16.52
C THR A 104 -1.24 -6.90 -17.74
N GLY A 105 -0.32 -7.88 -17.71
CA GLY A 105 -0.11 -8.81 -18.82
C GLY A 105 -1.40 -9.52 -19.26
N GLU A 106 -1.38 -10.15 -20.44
CA GLU A 106 -2.55 -10.90 -20.91
C GLU A 106 -2.93 -12.00 -19.92
N LEU A 107 -4.15 -11.91 -19.38
CA LEU A 107 -4.71 -12.77 -18.32
C LEU A 107 -4.99 -14.22 -18.78
N HIS A 108 -4.38 -14.64 -19.87
CA HIS A 108 -4.64 -15.86 -20.64
C HIS A 108 -3.39 -16.75 -20.66
N ASN A 109 -2.26 -16.19 -20.25
CA ASN A 109 -1.01 -16.90 -20.05
C ASN A 109 -0.85 -17.18 -18.55
N HIS A 110 -0.06 -18.19 -18.18
CA HIS A 110 0.34 -18.51 -16.80
C HIS A 110 1.28 -17.44 -16.19
N ILE A 111 0.94 -16.16 -16.37
CA ILE A 111 1.70 -14.99 -15.96
C ILE A 111 0.97 -14.35 -14.79
N ILE A 112 1.65 -14.29 -13.65
CA ILE A 112 1.18 -13.58 -12.46
C ILE A 112 1.77 -12.17 -12.50
N GLY A 113 0.91 -11.15 -12.67
CA GLY A 113 1.33 -9.75 -12.62
C GLY A 113 1.60 -9.29 -11.19
N ASN A 114 2.41 -8.24 -11.03
CA ASN A 114 2.56 -7.60 -9.72
C ASN A 114 1.23 -6.91 -9.34
N PRO A 115 0.62 -7.25 -8.19
CA PRO A 115 -0.63 -6.64 -7.77
C PRO A 115 -0.47 -5.17 -7.35
N ARG A 116 0.75 -4.66 -7.17
CA ARG A 116 1.04 -3.31 -6.65
C ARG A 116 2.07 -2.58 -7.52
N GLU A 117 2.02 -1.25 -7.47
CA GLU A 117 3.10 -0.36 -7.97
C GLU A 117 4.23 -0.35 -6.93
N ALA A 118 4.93 -1.47 -6.80
CA ALA A 118 5.98 -1.64 -5.81
C ALA A 118 7.15 -2.43 -6.38
N ALA A 119 8.35 -2.20 -5.84
CA ALA A 119 9.51 -3.02 -6.16
C ALA A 119 9.30 -4.46 -5.67
N PHE A 120 9.70 -5.42 -6.50
CA PHE A 120 9.72 -6.82 -6.12
C PHE A 120 10.84 -7.06 -5.09
N CYS A 121 10.48 -7.60 -3.92
CA CYS A 121 11.43 -7.78 -2.83
C CYS A 121 12.11 -9.16 -2.86
N ALA A 122 11.34 -10.24 -2.88
CA ALA A 122 11.87 -11.60 -2.81
C ALA A 122 10.89 -12.64 -3.36
N TYR A 123 11.43 -13.79 -3.78
CA TYR A 123 10.67 -14.98 -4.19
C TYR A 123 11.25 -16.25 -3.59
N ARG A 124 10.33 -17.17 -3.24
CA ARG A 124 10.61 -18.48 -2.65
C ARG A 124 9.56 -19.49 -3.12
N GLU A 125 10.04 -20.68 -3.44
CA GLU A 125 9.23 -21.86 -3.75
C GLU A 125 9.36 -22.88 -2.63
N ASN A 126 8.43 -23.83 -2.56
CA ASN A 126 8.45 -24.94 -1.59
C ASN A 126 8.58 -24.45 -0.13
N VAL A 127 7.88 -23.36 0.18
CA VAL A 127 7.84 -22.75 1.50
C VAL A 127 7.36 -23.76 2.54
N GLN A 128 8.10 -23.87 3.64
CA GLN A 128 7.76 -24.70 4.78
C GLN A 128 6.95 -23.90 5.81
N GLU A 129 6.19 -24.60 6.66
CA GLU A 129 5.34 -24.00 7.70
C GLU A 129 6.09 -22.99 8.60
N THR A 130 7.39 -23.17 8.79
CA THR A 130 8.23 -22.37 9.70
C THR A 130 9.22 -21.43 8.99
N ASP A 131 9.08 -21.20 7.69
CA ASP A 131 9.98 -20.29 6.95
C ASP A 131 9.82 -18.83 7.38
N GLN A 132 10.92 -18.08 7.32
CA GLN A 132 10.97 -16.66 7.70
C GLN A 132 11.15 -15.76 6.48
N PHE A 133 10.38 -14.68 6.44
CA PHE A 133 10.36 -13.72 5.34
C PHE A 133 10.61 -12.30 5.84
N PHE A 134 11.32 -11.51 5.03
CA PHE A 134 11.56 -10.09 5.26
C PHE A 134 10.91 -9.33 4.10
N ILE A 135 10.07 -8.34 4.40
CA ILE A 135 9.41 -7.49 3.41
C ILE A 135 9.63 -6.05 3.85
N GLU A 136 10.14 -5.20 2.95
CA GLU A 136 10.19 -3.75 3.17
C GLU A 136 8.82 -3.14 2.83
N GLY A 137 8.35 -2.25 3.71
CA GLY A 137 7.00 -1.72 3.68
C GLY A 137 6.86 -0.57 2.71
N GLU A 138 6.01 -0.74 1.69
CA GLU A 138 5.46 0.36 0.93
C GLU A 138 3.95 0.15 0.68
N SER A 139 3.17 1.21 0.87
CA SER A 139 1.71 1.20 0.79
C SER A 139 1.27 1.72 -0.57
N TYR A 140 0.68 0.86 -1.41
CA TYR A 140 0.06 1.26 -2.67
C TYR A 140 -1.13 0.37 -3.02
N ARG A 141 -2.00 0.88 -3.90
CA ARG A 141 -3.24 0.21 -4.31
C ARG A 141 -3.00 -1.18 -4.88
N TRP A 142 -3.87 -2.10 -4.46
CA TRP A 142 -3.90 -3.48 -4.89
C TRP A 142 -4.83 -3.67 -6.10
N HIS A 143 -4.37 -4.45 -7.07
CA HIS A 143 -5.18 -5.01 -8.14
C HIS A 143 -4.99 -6.53 -8.15
N SER A 144 -6.03 -7.28 -8.53
CA SER A 144 -5.90 -8.74 -8.64
C SER A 144 -4.80 -9.10 -9.64
N PRO A 145 -3.84 -9.98 -9.28
CA PRO A 145 -2.75 -10.35 -10.17
C PRO A 145 -3.19 -11.27 -11.32
N VAL A 146 -4.35 -11.93 -11.17
CA VAL A 146 -4.94 -12.86 -12.16
C VAL A 146 -6.48 -12.74 -12.19
N ASN A 147 -7.11 -13.28 -13.23
CA ASN A 147 -8.57 -13.46 -13.28
C ASN A 147 -9.00 -14.62 -12.37
N GLY A 148 -10.07 -14.42 -11.61
CA GLY A 148 -10.53 -15.44 -10.67
C GLY A 148 -11.76 -15.04 -9.88
N THR A 149 -12.12 -15.89 -8.94
CA THR A 149 -13.20 -15.65 -7.97
C THR A 149 -12.61 -15.53 -6.56
N ILE A 150 -12.92 -14.45 -5.86
CA ILE A 150 -12.59 -14.33 -4.43
C ILE A 150 -13.38 -15.40 -3.68
N LYS A 151 -12.67 -16.32 -3.02
CA LYS A 151 -13.27 -17.39 -2.22
C LYS A 151 -13.47 -16.96 -0.77
N GLU A 152 -12.53 -16.19 -0.24
CA GLU A 152 -12.54 -15.79 1.15
C GLU A 152 -11.75 -14.49 1.36
N ILE A 153 -12.22 -13.67 2.29
CA ILE A 153 -11.48 -12.52 2.82
C ILE A 153 -11.42 -12.71 4.33
N VAL A 154 -10.21 -12.76 4.88
CA VAL A 154 -9.97 -12.96 6.31
C VAL A 154 -9.28 -11.74 6.87
N ASP A 155 -9.97 -11.02 7.75
CA ASP A 155 -9.34 -9.98 8.57
C ASP A 155 -8.58 -10.64 9.71
N VAL A 156 -7.28 -10.40 9.79
CA VAL A 156 -6.42 -10.91 10.86
C VAL A 156 -6.09 -9.74 11.79
N PRO A 157 -6.92 -9.50 12.83
CA PRO A 157 -6.68 -8.40 13.76
C PRO A 157 -5.43 -8.68 14.59
N ARG A 158 -4.46 -7.77 14.53
CA ARG A 158 -3.24 -7.82 15.36
C ARG A 158 -2.84 -6.40 15.76
N MET A 159 -1.55 -6.18 16.01
CA MET A 159 -1.03 -4.90 16.48
C MET A 159 -0.73 -4.01 15.27
N TYR A 160 -0.85 -2.71 15.43
CA TYR A 160 -0.40 -1.77 14.41
C TYR A 160 1.04 -1.34 14.74
N PHE A 161 1.97 -1.51 13.79
CA PHE A 161 3.35 -1.09 13.93
C PHE A 161 3.69 -0.03 12.86
N PRO A 162 4.03 1.22 13.26
CA PRO A 162 4.47 2.22 12.31
C PRO A 162 5.81 1.80 11.71
N GLN A 163 5.87 1.67 10.38
CA GLN A 163 7.10 1.40 9.66
C GLN A 163 7.85 2.71 9.42
N SER A 164 9.14 2.76 9.77
CA SER A 164 10.03 3.86 9.37
C SER A 164 11.20 3.30 8.56
N PRO A 165 11.66 4.00 7.50
CA PRO A 165 12.83 3.60 6.70
C PRO A 165 14.11 3.41 7.54
N SER A 166 14.14 3.92 8.77
CA SER A 166 15.26 3.80 9.70
C SER A 166 15.28 2.50 10.50
N PHE A 167 14.20 1.71 10.52
CA PHE A 167 14.15 0.42 11.22
C PHE A 167 14.84 -0.68 10.40
N ARG A 168 16.17 -0.76 10.48
CA ARG A 168 16.93 -1.82 9.81
C ARG A 168 17.05 -3.10 10.66
N LEU A 169 16.67 -4.22 10.03
CA LEU A 169 17.07 -5.63 10.22
C LEU A 169 16.85 -6.33 11.57
N ALA A 170 17.02 -5.70 12.74
CA ALA A 170 16.97 -6.43 14.02
C ALA A 170 15.56 -6.57 14.65
N GLN A 171 14.57 -5.79 14.19
CA GLN A 171 13.20 -5.77 14.74
C GLN A 171 12.10 -6.16 13.74
N GLN A 172 12.45 -6.53 12.50
CA GLN A 172 11.49 -6.84 11.43
C GLN A 172 10.95 -8.28 11.45
N PHE A 173 11.46 -9.15 12.34
CA PHE A 173 11.24 -10.60 12.32
C PHE A 173 9.78 -11.08 12.40
N GLN A 174 8.81 -10.19 12.69
CA GLN A 174 7.43 -10.62 12.91
C GLN A 174 6.34 -9.74 12.31
N ILE A 175 6.65 -8.67 11.58
CA ILE A 175 5.64 -7.69 11.14
C ILE A 175 4.53 -8.36 10.33
N SER A 176 4.85 -9.28 9.41
CA SER A 176 3.82 -10.01 8.64
C SER A 176 2.91 -10.90 9.50
N ASN A 177 3.35 -11.36 10.68
CA ASN A 177 2.56 -12.18 11.58
C ASN A 177 1.89 -11.39 12.72
N THR A 178 2.45 -10.24 13.11
CA THR A 178 1.99 -9.40 14.22
C THR A 178 1.29 -8.13 13.78
N ALA A 179 1.37 -7.73 12.50
CA ALA A 179 0.62 -6.60 11.97
C ALA A 179 -0.83 -7.00 11.65
N SER A 180 -1.76 -6.09 11.92
CA SER A 180 -3.11 -6.17 11.35
C SER A 180 -3.00 -6.19 9.83
N ARG A 181 -3.72 -7.11 9.20
CA ARG A 181 -3.68 -7.33 7.76
C ARG A 181 -4.94 -8.06 7.32
N GLN A 182 -5.23 -7.94 6.03
CA GLN A 182 -6.28 -8.72 5.39
C GLN A 182 -5.63 -9.80 4.53
N LEU A 183 -6.19 -11.01 4.54
CA LEU A 183 -5.85 -12.08 3.59
C LEU A 183 -6.98 -12.21 2.58
N ILE A 184 -6.66 -12.18 1.30
CA ILE A 184 -7.61 -12.33 0.20
C ILE A 184 -7.26 -13.63 -0.52
N PHE A 185 -8.15 -14.62 -0.44
CA PHE A 185 -8.03 -15.89 -1.14
C PHE A 185 -8.79 -15.82 -2.46
N LEU A 186 -8.08 -16.05 -3.57
CA LEU A 186 -8.59 -15.95 -4.92
C LEU A 186 -8.32 -17.27 -5.67
N GLU A 187 -9.38 -17.92 -6.13
CA GLU A 187 -9.28 -19.05 -7.04
C GLU A 187 -9.12 -18.52 -8.46
N ALA A 188 -7.97 -18.79 -9.08
CA ALA A 188 -7.74 -18.39 -10.46
C ALA A 188 -8.65 -19.15 -11.43
N ASN A 189 -9.09 -18.48 -12.51
CA ASN A 189 -9.82 -19.16 -13.59
C ASN A 189 -8.92 -20.15 -14.35
N ASP A 190 -7.61 -19.92 -14.34
CA ASP A 190 -6.61 -20.83 -14.85
C ASP A 190 -6.29 -21.89 -13.79
N HIS A 191 -6.62 -23.14 -14.09
CA HIS A 191 -6.46 -24.27 -13.18
C HIS A 191 -5.00 -24.60 -12.87
N ASP A 192 -4.05 -24.19 -13.71
CA ASP A 192 -2.62 -24.41 -13.46
C ASP A 192 -2.05 -23.45 -12.40
N ILE A 193 -2.71 -22.31 -12.17
CA ILE A 193 -2.37 -21.36 -11.10
C ILE A 193 -3.04 -21.77 -9.78
N GLY A 194 -4.31 -22.16 -9.84
CA GLY A 194 -5.09 -22.61 -8.66
C GLY A 194 -5.37 -21.51 -7.63
N LEU A 195 -5.39 -21.88 -6.36
CA LEU A 195 -5.71 -20.98 -5.25
C LEU A 195 -4.52 -20.08 -4.90
N MET A 196 -4.73 -18.77 -4.95
CA MET A 196 -3.78 -17.75 -4.52
C MET A 196 -4.23 -17.08 -3.23
N CYS A 197 -3.27 -16.66 -2.40
CA CYS A 197 -3.52 -15.79 -1.26
C CYS A 197 -2.70 -14.50 -1.41
N SER A 198 -3.35 -13.36 -1.25
CA SER A 198 -2.70 -12.05 -1.21
C SER A 198 -2.92 -11.40 0.14
N SER A 199 -1.84 -10.88 0.75
CA SER A 199 -1.90 -10.04 1.94
C SER A 199 -1.48 -8.63 1.57
N PRO A 200 -2.41 -7.73 1.20
CA PRO A 200 -2.09 -6.32 1.16
C PRO A 200 -1.65 -5.88 2.56
N SER A 201 -0.43 -5.37 2.65
CA SER A 201 0.04 -4.66 3.83
C SER A 201 -0.49 -3.23 3.74
N GLU A 202 -1.11 -2.75 4.83
CA GLU A 202 -1.38 -1.31 5.03
C GLU A 202 -0.07 -0.51 5.08
#